data_AF-W6Z876-F1
#
_entry.id   AF-W6Z876-F1
#
_cell.length_a   1.000
_cell.length_b   1.000
_cell.length_c   1.000
_cell.angle_alpha   90.00
_cell.angle_beta   90.00
_cell.angle_gamma   90.00
#
_symmetry.space_group_name_H-M   'P 1'
#
loop_
_entity.id
_entity.type
_entity.pdbx_description
1 polymer ?
#
loop_
_entity_poly.entity_id
_entity_poly.type
_entity_poly.pdbx_seq_one_letter_code
_entity_poly.pdbx_strand_id
1 'polypeptide(L)'
;MPKSQLEHAPNIATLLKGTAFEATDVRRIHVGTTNFAYRIFLKTPLEGGERTAILKYSAPLTATEPRVPFSPNRQAFEVNALANIPWHEFTYPIVPQLAPQSQAIVKLPKLYLSVPDLDFCIIEDCTPRPQATVWDQYAHSFREFLEDQPPSREKYEAASSLGTMLGSFLAQLHTWGLHRSDHSTAFALFSKNIYAKELMTKELFDNFRQNIKQLGYIVSAHQQAQLQERLTQVNESLNSETQSVAMGDFWMGNVLINLDDKQRLRDIYVIDWEFVNMAPTWLDVGNFVGELFLIGYFEGTDDAYIHVLEAFITAYRGCGLPLDTSRALQFAGAHIMMSLPRRVTSKRSKATFETALPYVETSLKLITDPEFNYLLGKESDPLMTIARLLRNARQPSTTQDG
;
A
#
# COMPACT_ATOMS: atom_id res chain seq x y z
N MET A 1 -21.07 -21.60 14.57
CA MET A 1 -20.28 -20.74 15.49
C MET A 1 -20.67 -19.29 15.22
N PRO A 2 -20.99 -18.46 16.23
CA PRO A 2 -21.26 -17.03 16.02
C PRO A 2 -20.05 -16.29 15.42
N LYS A 3 -20.27 -15.33 14.49
CA LYS A 3 -19.18 -14.58 13.83
C LYS A 3 -18.28 -13.82 14.80
N SER A 4 -18.83 -13.30 15.89
CA SER A 4 -18.03 -12.61 16.94
C SER A 4 -16.98 -13.51 17.58
N GLN A 5 -17.15 -14.84 17.56
CA GLN A 5 -16.16 -15.76 18.11
C GLN A 5 -14.92 -15.86 17.21
N LEU A 6 -15.00 -15.48 15.93
CA LEU A 6 -13.89 -15.49 14.97
C LEU A 6 -12.84 -14.40 15.24
N GLU A 7 -13.07 -13.51 16.22
CA GLU A 7 -12.10 -12.53 16.70
C GLU A 7 -11.01 -13.13 17.61
N HIS A 8 -11.08 -14.43 17.92
CA HIS A 8 -10.16 -15.13 18.81
C HIS A 8 -9.56 -16.41 18.20
N ALA A 9 -8.23 -16.54 18.29
CA ALA A 9 -7.48 -17.67 17.70
C ALA A 9 -7.93 -19.08 18.17
N PRO A 10 -8.27 -19.33 19.46
CA PRO A 10 -8.75 -20.67 19.88
C PRO A 10 -10.03 -21.12 19.17
N ASN A 11 -10.91 -20.17 18.84
CA ASN A 11 -12.15 -20.45 18.13
C ASN A 11 -11.87 -20.78 16.66
N ILE A 12 -10.87 -20.12 16.05
CA ILE A 12 -10.40 -20.48 14.71
C ILE A 12 -9.85 -21.91 14.68
N ALA A 13 -9.02 -22.30 15.65
CA ALA A 13 -8.52 -23.68 15.73
C ALA A 13 -9.67 -24.72 15.84
N THR A 14 -10.70 -24.39 16.63
CA THR A 14 -11.89 -25.23 16.77
C THR A 14 -12.69 -25.32 15.47
N LEU A 15 -12.85 -24.19 14.77
CA LEU A 15 -13.55 -24.10 13.48
C LEU A 15 -12.89 -24.98 12.41
N LEU A 16 -11.56 -25.02 12.37
CA LEU A 16 -10.80 -25.72 11.33
C LEU A 16 -10.62 -27.23 11.60
N LYS A 17 -11.02 -27.73 12.76
CA LYS A 17 -10.88 -29.15 13.14
C LYS A 17 -11.60 -30.07 12.15
N GLY A 18 -10.92 -31.10 11.66
CA GLY A 18 -11.45 -32.04 10.68
C GLY A 18 -11.51 -31.51 9.24
N THR A 19 -11.02 -30.30 8.97
CA THR A 19 -10.88 -29.76 7.62
C THR A 19 -9.47 -29.98 7.07
N ALA A 20 -9.25 -29.70 5.77
CA ALA A 20 -7.91 -29.68 5.18
C ALA A 20 -6.97 -28.64 5.82
N PHE A 21 -7.53 -27.68 6.57
CA PHE A 21 -6.78 -26.63 7.28
C PHE A 21 -6.70 -26.88 8.79
N GLU A 22 -6.94 -28.12 9.26
CA GLU A 22 -6.80 -28.46 10.68
C GLU A 22 -5.41 -28.05 11.18
N ALA A 23 -5.41 -27.30 12.29
CA ALA A 23 -4.22 -26.62 12.77
C ALA A 23 -3.62 -27.31 14.02
N THR A 24 -2.30 -27.38 14.09
CA THR A 24 -1.58 -27.65 15.34
C THR A 24 -1.50 -26.42 16.23
N ASP A 25 -1.50 -25.24 15.64
CA ASP A 25 -1.45 -23.95 16.32
C ASP A 25 -2.10 -22.86 15.45
N VAL A 26 -2.67 -21.84 16.07
CA VAL A 26 -3.24 -20.67 15.38
C VAL A 26 -2.79 -19.42 16.13
N ARG A 27 -2.12 -18.50 15.43
CA ARG A 27 -1.60 -17.26 16.01
C ARG A 27 -2.22 -16.05 15.35
N ARG A 28 -2.71 -15.11 16.16
CA ARG A 28 -3.19 -13.82 15.65
C ARG A 28 -2.00 -13.00 15.16
N ILE A 29 -2.15 -12.43 13.97
CA ILE A 29 -1.26 -11.41 13.42
C ILE A 29 -1.84 -10.07 13.86
N HIS A 30 -1.03 -9.28 14.58
CA HIS A 30 -1.45 -7.98 15.15
C HIS A 30 -1.06 -6.79 14.27
N VAL A 31 -0.65 -7.06 13.03
CA VAL A 31 -0.29 -6.06 12.02
C VAL A 31 -1.49 -5.90 11.08
N GLY A 32 -1.85 -4.66 10.75
CA GLY A 32 -3.07 -4.31 10.00
C GLY A 32 -4.18 -3.76 10.91
N THR A 33 -5.08 -2.96 10.34
CA THR A 33 -6.08 -2.20 11.11
C THR A 33 -7.51 -2.67 10.90
N THR A 34 -7.81 -3.31 9.77
CA THR A 34 -9.17 -3.56 9.29
C THR A 34 -9.67 -4.97 9.58
N ASN A 35 -8.80 -5.98 9.49
CA ASN A 35 -9.19 -7.39 9.56
C ASN A 35 -8.49 -8.16 10.70
N PHE A 36 -9.13 -9.23 11.12
CA PHE A 36 -8.51 -10.22 12.00
C PHE A 36 -7.77 -11.23 11.12
N ALA A 37 -6.44 -11.14 11.11
CA ALA A 37 -5.58 -12.09 10.41
C ALA A 37 -4.99 -13.12 11.38
N TYR A 38 -4.95 -14.37 10.96
CA TYR A 38 -4.40 -15.49 11.72
C TYR A 38 -3.46 -16.30 10.84
N ARG A 39 -2.27 -16.58 11.36
CA ARG A 39 -1.41 -17.61 10.80
C ARG A 39 -1.86 -18.97 11.35
N ILE A 40 -2.16 -19.88 10.43
CA ILE A 40 -2.54 -21.26 10.70
C ILE A 40 -1.29 -22.13 10.52
N PHE A 41 -0.93 -22.90 11.54
CA PHE A 41 0.10 -23.93 11.46
C PHE A 41 -0.57 -25.26 11.18
N LEU A 42 -0.42 -25.75 9.95
CA LEU A 42 -1.19 -26.89 9.46
C LEU A 42 -0.68 -28.20 10.06
N LYS A 43 -1.62 -29.04 10.51
CA LYS A 43 -1.32 -30.39 10.99
C LYS A 43 -0.81 -31.30 9.88
N THR A 44 -1.39 -31.16 8.70
CA THR A 44 -0.95 -31.85 7.47
C THR A 44 -0.61 -30.78 6.43
N PRO A 45 0.55 -30.86 5.74
CA PRO A 45 0.86 -29.95 4.65
C PRO A 45 -0.22 -29.95 3.57
N LEU A 46 -0.41 -28.82 2.88
CA LEU A 46 -1.24 -28.75 1.67
C LEU A 46 -0.58 -29.56 0.53
N GLU A 47 -1.29 -29.71 -0.59
CA GLU A 47 -0.81 -30.46 -1.76
C GLU A 47 0.52 -29.93 -2.31
N GLY A 48 0.76 -28.60 -2.25
CA GLY A 48 2.03 -27.97 -2.64
C GLY A 48 3.14 -28.08 -1.60
N GLY A 49 2.90 -28.75 -0.47
CA GLY A 49 3.84 -28.92 0.64
C GLY A 49 3.85 -27.77 1.64
N GLU A 50 3.01 -26.74 1.45
CA GLU A 50 2.89 -25.62 2.37
C GLU A 50 2.44 -26.09 3.75
N ARG A 51 3.11 -25.60 4.80
CA ARG A 51 2.83 -25.94 6.21
C ARG A 51 2.10 -24.84 6.96
N THR A 52 1.91 -23.69 6.33
CA THR A 52 1.18 -22.57 6.89
C THR A 52 0.22 -21.98 5.87
N ALA A 53 -0.83 -21.35 6.40
CA ALA A 53 -1.78 -20.55 5.63
C ALA A 53 -2.21 -19.34 6.46
N ILE A 54 -2.78 -18.33 5.81
CA ILE A 54 -3.34 -17.17 6.49
C ILE A 54 -4.86 -17.22 6.40
N LEU A 55 -5.55 -17.21 7.53
CA LEU A 55 -6.98 -16.93 7.59
C LEU A 55 -7.19 -15.45 7.83
N LYS A 56 -8.00 -14.82 7.00
CA LYS A 56 -8.36 -13.42 7.11
C LYS A 56 -9.86 -13.31 7.29
N TYR A 57 -10.28 -12.71 8.39
CA TYR A 57 -11.68 -12.53 8.76
C TYR A 57 -12.03 -11.04 8.82
N SER A 58 -13.07 -10.67 8.05
CA SER A 58 -13.61 -9.32 7.95
C SER A 58 -14.80 -9.14 8.90
N ALA A 59 -14.53 -8.64 10.10
CA ALA A 59 -15.58 -8.26 11.05
C ALA A 59 -16.36 -7.01 10.58
N PRO A 60 -17.58 -6.75 11.11
CA PRO A 60 -18.37 -5.55 10.78
C PRO A 60 -17.77 -4.23 11.31
N LEU A 61 -16.66 -4.33 12.04
CA LEU A 61 -15.86 -3.23 12.56
C LEU A 61 -14.39 -3.50 12.20
N THR A 62 -13.59 -2.44 12.14
CA THR A 62 -12.13 -2.58 12.06
C THR A 62 -11.58 -3.38 13.26
N ALA A 63 -10.41 -4.00 13.07
CA ALA A 63 -9.82 -4.92 14.03
C ALA A 63 -8.98 -4.23 15.12
N THR A 64 -8.58 -2.98 14.89
CA THR A 64 -7.80 -2.16 15.82
C THR A 64 -8.62 -0.99 16.38
N GLU A 65 -8.20 -0.47 17.54
CA GLU A 65 -8.82 0.70 18.16
C GLU A 65 -8.34 2.03 17.54
N PRO A 66 -9.24 3.02 17.38
CA PRO A 66 -10.69 2.94 17.63
C PRO A 66 -11.39 2.04 16.59
N ARG A 67 -12.26 1.12 17.05
CA ARG A 67 -13.06 0.28 16.15
C ARG A 67 -14.14 1.10 15.44
N VAL A 68 -14.09 1.15 14.12
CA VAL A 68 -15.07 1.88 13.29
C VAL A 68 -15.85 0.92 12.41
N PRO A 69 -17.13 1.21 12.09
CA PRO A 69 -17.90 0.41 11.14
C PRO A 69 -17.21 0.29 9.79
N PHE A 70 -17.04 -0.96 9.33
CA PHE A 70 -16.54 -1.24 7.99
C PHE A 70 -17.18 -2.54 7.50
N SER A 71 -17.73 -2.52 6.30
CA SER A 71 -18.56 -3.63 5.80
C SER A 71 -17.75 -4.92 5.64
N PRO A 72 -18.21 -6.07 6.18
CA PRO A 72 -17.58 -7.38 5.97
C PRO A 72 -17.46 -7.76 4.49
N ASN A 73 -18.33 -7.20 3.64
CA ASN A 73 -18.33 -7.43 2.20
C ASN A 73 -17.00 -7.10 1.52
N ARG A 74 -16.13 -6.30 2.16
CA ARG A 74 -14.74 -6.06 1.71
C ARG A 74 -13.96 -7.37 1.47
N GLN A 75 -14.26 -8.44 2.21
CA GLN A 75 -13.63 -9.75 2.01
C GLN A 75 -13.91 -10.32 0.62
N ALA A 76 -15.12 -10.11 0.09
CA ALA A 76 -15.51 -10.61 -1.22
C ALA A 76 -14.74 -9.91 -2.35
N PHE A 77 -14.41 -8.63 -2.18
CA PHE A 77 -13.62 -7.88 -3.15
C PHE A 77 -12.16 -8.36 -3.17
N GLU A 78 -11.56 -8.61 -2.00
CA GLU A 78 -10.24 -9.24 -1.93
C GLU A 78 -10.24 -10.63 -2.57
N VAL A 79 -11.23 -11.47 -2.26
CA VAL A 79 -11.40 -12.80 -2.89
C VAL A 79 -11.50 -12.67 -4.41
N ASN A 80 -12.26 -11.70 -4.92
CA ASN A 80 -12.37 -11.44 -6.35
C ASN A 80 -11.04 -11.01 -6.97
N ALA A 81 -10.26 -10.16 -6.29
CA ALA A 81 -8.94 -9.75 -6.75
C ALA A 81 -7.98 -10.93 -6.86
N LEU A 82 -7.87 -11.74 -5.78
CA LEU A 82 -6.98 -12.91 -5.75
C LEU A 82 -7.35 -13.97 -6.79
N ALA A 83 -8.63 -14.10 -7.12
CA ALA A 83 -9.12 -15.10 -8.06
C ALA A 83 -9.09 -14.66 -9.54
N ASN A 84 -9.22 -13.35 -9.83
CA ASN A 84 -9.50 -12.89 -11.20
C ASN A 84 -8.46 -11.93 -11.78
N ILE A 85 -7.60 -11.30 -10.98
CA ILE A 85 -6.53 -10.45 -11.53
C ILE A 85 -5.51 -11.35 -12.24
N PRO A 86 -5.21 -11.12 -13.54
CA PRO A 86 -4.33 -11.99 -14.32
C PRO A 86 -2.85 -11.66 -14.08
N TRP A 87 -2.44 -11.56 -12.81
CA TRP A 87 -1.06 -11.17 -12.45
C TRP A 87 0.01 -12.12 -12.99
N HIS A 88 -0.36 -13.37 -13.28
CA HIS A 88 0.54 -14.37 -13.86
C HIS A 88 0.80 -14.15 -15.36
N GLU A 89 -0.02 -13.33 -16.02
CA GLU A 89 0.17 -12.92 -17.42
C GLU A 89 1.01 -11.63 -17.53
N PHE A 90 1.27 -10.96 -16.41
CA PHE A 90 2.06 -9.73 -16.39
C PHE A 90 3.53 -10.02 -16.68
N THR A 91 4.15 -9.12 -17.44
CA THR A 91 5.53 -9.18 -17.88
C THR A 91 6.37 -8.15 -17.15
N TYR A 92 7.59 -8.53 -16.78
CA TYR A 92 8.47 -7.67 -15.97
C TYR A 92 9.79 -7.43 -16.68
N PRO A 93 10.38 -6.23 -16.54
CA PRO A 93 11.69 -5.95 -17.11
C PRO A 93 12.76 -6.79 -16.41
N ILE A 94 13.78 -7.19 -17.17
CA ILE A 94 14.94 -7.88 -16.60
C ILE A 94 15.79 -6.84 -15.87
N VAL A 95 15.94 -6.98 -14.55
CA VAL A 95 16.83 -6.15 -13.73
C VAL A 95 17.93 -7.00 -13.09
N PRO A 96 19.13 -6.43 -12.83
CA PRO A 96 20.29 -7.24 -12.39
C PRO A 96 20.13 -7.94 -11.04
N GLN A 97 19.29 -7.39 -10.14
CA GLN A 97 19.09 -7.90 -8.77
C GLN A 97 17.98 -8.94 -8.67
N LEU A 98 17.61 -9.57 -9.79
CA LEU A 98 16.66 -10.69 -9.80
C LEU A 98 17.39 -12.01 -9.57
N ALA A 99 16.76 -12.89 -8.80
CA ALA A 99 17.17 -14.28 -8.73
C ALA A 99 17.04 -14.94 -10.13
N PRO A 100 18.03 -15.73 -10.58
CA PRO A 100 17.92 -16.49 -11.83
C PRO A 100 16.68 -17.38 -11.78
N GLN A 101 15.91 -17.43 -12.88
CA GLN A 101 14.70 -18.24 -13.07
C GLN A 101 13.35 -17.66 -12.59
N SER A 102 13.29 -16.44 -12.05
CA SER A 102 11.99 -15.81 -11.73
C SER A 102 11.31 -15.23 -12.98
N GLN A 103 10.32 -15.93 -13.57
CA GLN A 103 9.54 -15.44 -14.72
C GLN A 103 8.47 -14.40 -14.33
N ALA A 104 7.85 -14.53 -13.16
CA ALA A 104 6.94 -13.54 -12.56
C ALA A 104 7.37 -13.27 -11.12
N ILE A 105 7.75 -12.02 -10.83
CA ILE A 105 8.30 -11.64 -9.53
C ILE A 105 7.23 -11.04 -8.64
N VAL A 106 6.31 -10.25 -9.19
CA VAL A 106 5.20 -9.69 -8.43
C VAL A 106 3.98 -10.61 -8.54
N LYS A 107 3.47 -11.04 -7.39
CA LYS A 107 2.43 -12.06 -7.25
C LYS A 107 1.32 -11.56 -6.33
N LEU A 108 0.15 -12.17 -6.45
CA LEU A 108 -0.90 -12.12 -5.43
C LEU A 108 -0.87 -13.44 -4.64
N PRO A 109 -1.26 -13.43 -3.35
CA PRO A 109 -1.46 -14.67 -2.59
C PRO A 109 -2.40 -15.63 -3.32
N LYS A 110 -2.08 -16.93 -3.36
CA LYS A 110 -3.07 -17.93 -3.79
C LYS A 110 -4.27 -17.90 -2.84
N LEU A 111 -5.48 -17.95 -3.39
CA LEU A 111 -6.70 -18.17 -2.63
C LEU A 111 -6.92 -19.68 -2.45
N TYR A 112 -6.90 -20.17 -1.21
CA TYR A 112 -7.14 -21.59 -0.91
C TYR A 112 -8.61 -21.88 -0.61
N LEU A 113 -9.29 -20.99 0.11
CA LEU A 113 -10.68 -21.16 0.51
C LEU A 113 -11.35 -19.80 0.66
N SER A 114 -12.60 -19.68 0.22
CA SER A 114 -13.48 -18.56 0.55
C SER A 114 -14.72 -19.08 1.24
N VAL A 115 -15.10 -18.47 2.36
CA VAL A 115 -16.31 -18.82 3.12
C VAL A 115 -17.17 -17.57 3.32
N PRO A 116 -17.96 -17.16 2.29
CA PRO A 116 -18.72 -15.92 2.30
C PRO A 116 -19.68 -15.81 3.48
N ASP A 117 -20.34 -16.91 3.86
CA ASP A 117 -21.30 -16.93 4.97
C ASP A 117 -20.67 -16.53 6.31
N LEU A 118 -19.34 -16.67 6.45
CA LEU A 118 -18.58 -16.34 7.65
C LEU A 118 -17.60 -15.17 7.45
N ASP A 119 -17.67 -14.47 6.32
CA ASP A 119 -16.82 -13.31 5.98
C ASP A 119 -15.31 -13.57 6.16
N PHE A 120 -14.83 -14.78 5.87
CA PHE A 120 -13.41 -15.08 5.90
C PHE A 120 -12.94 -15.82 4.65
N CYS A 121 -11.64 -15.70 4.39
CA CYS A 121 -10.94 -16.54 3.42
C CYS A 121 -9.67 -17.12 4.03
N ILE A 122 -9.15 -18.18 3.42
CA ILE A 122 -7.82 -18.74 3.69
C ILE A 122 -6.98 -18.57 2.43
N ILE A 123 -5.81 -17.95 2.60
CA ILE A 123 -4.90 -17.59 1.51
C ILE A 123 -3.48 -18.08 1.80
N GLU A 124 -2.63 -18.04 0.78
CA GLU A 124 -1.21 -18.36 0.86
C GLU A 124 -0.51 -17.56 1.96
N ASP A 125 0.23 -18.26 2.82
CA ASP A 125 1.20 -17.60 3.67
C ASP A 125 2.42 -17.22 2.82
N CYS A 126 2.40 -15.99 2.32
CA CYS A 126 3.43 -15.40 1.46
C CYS A 126 4.75 -15.10 2.19
N THR A 127 4.93 -15.68 3.37
CA THR A 127 6.14 -15.58 4.19
C THR A 127 6.86 -16.94 4.32
N PRO A 128 7.05 -17.71 3.23
CA PRO A 128 7.49 -19.10 3.33
C PRO A 128 8.89 -19.23 3.93
N ARG A 129 9.02 -20.08 4.94
CA ARG A 129 10.29 -20.43 5.59
C ARG A 129 10.47 -21.94 5.60
N PRO A 130 11.22 -22.51 4.65
CA PRO A 130 11.37 -23.96 4.53
C PRO A 130 12.00 -24.66 5.76
N GLN A 131 12.58 -23.92 6.71
CA GLN A 131 13.39 -24.48 7.81
C GLN A 131 13.25 -23.79 9.18
N ALA A 132 12.39 -22.78 9.33
CA ALA A 132 12.27 -22.06 10.61
C ALA A 132 11.25 -22.74 11.54
N THR A 133 11.68 -23.10 12.75
CA THR A 133 10.82 -23.61 13.84
C THR A 133 10.15 -22.50 14.66
N VAL A 134 10.59 -21.26 14.44
CA VAL A 134 10.16 -20.05 15.14
C VAL A 134 9.76 -19.02 14.08
N TRP A 135 8.53 -18.53 14.14
CA TRP A 135 7.91 -17.63 13.15
C TRP A 135 8.10 -16.14 13.48
N ASP A 136 9.11 -15.86 14.27
CA ASP A 136 9.40 -14.56 14.89
C ASP A 136 10.44 -13.77 14.07
N GLN A 137 10.87 -14.33 12.94
CA GLN A 137 11.86 -13.73 12.06
C GLN A 137 11.22 -13.30 10.73
N TYR A 138 11.66 -12.15 10.23
CA TYR A 138 11.07 -11.33 9.18
C TYR A 138 10.98 -12.03 7.82
N ALA A 139 9.78 -12.42 7.36
CA ALA A 139 9.54 -12.12 5.96
C ALA A 139 9.55 -10.60 5.93
N HIS A 140 10.50 -10.05 5.19
CA HIS A 140 10.73 -8.63 5.25
C HIS A 140 9.51 -7.99 4.60
N SER A 141 8.68 -7.33 5.41
CA SER A 141 7.79 -6.36 4.80
C SER A 141 8.68 -5.40 4.00
N PHE A 142 8.20 -4.94 2.85
CA PHE A 142 8.97 -4.01 2.03
C PHE A 142 9.42 -2.80 2.86
N ARG A 143 8.56 -2.35 3.78
CA ARG A 143 8.90 -1.31 4.75
C ARG A 143 10.10 -1.68 5.64
N GLU A 144 10.09 -2.82 6.32
CA GLU A 144 11.21 -3.24 7.19
C GLU A 144 12.51 -3.39 6.41
N PHE A 145 12.45 -3.85 5.15
CA PHE A 145 13.62 -3.88 4.28
C PHE A 145 14.23 -2.47 4.08
N LEU A 146 13.39 -1.44 3.90
CA LEU A 146 13.88 -0.07 3.73
C LEU A 146 14.42 0.52 5.04
N GLU A 147 13.82 0.19 6.19
CA GLU A 147 14.15 0.80 7.49
C GLU A 147 15.30 0.09 8.23
N ASP A 148 15.31 -1.25 8.24
CA ASP A 148 16.17 -2.04 9.13
C ASP A 148 17.45 -2.55 8.45
N GLN A 149 17.48 -2.67 7.12
CA GLN A 149 18.70 -3.09 6.42
C GLN A 149 19.73 -1.95 6.40
N PRO A 150 21.01 -2.22 6.66
CA PRO A 150 22.03 -1.18 6.67
C PRO A 150 22.28 -0.61 5.26
N PRO A 151 22.73 0.65 5.16
CA PRO A 151 23.09 1.26 3.88
C PRO A 151 24.14 0.43 3.14
N SER A 152 23.85 0.06 1.90
CA SER A 152 24.79 -0.62 1.00
C SER A 152 24.41 -0.38 -0.45
N ARG A 153 25.37 -0.61 -1.35
CA ARG A 153 25.10 -0.55 -2.79
C ARG A 153 24.03 -1.56 -3.18
N GLU A 154 24.12 -2.76 -2.64
CA GLU A 154 23.19 -3.87 -2.90
C GLU A 154 21.77 -3.51 -2.43
N LYS A 155 21.62 -2.84 -1.28
CA LYS A 155 20.32 -2.36 -0.78
C LYS A 155 19.68 -1.38 -1.77
N TYR A 156 20.44 -0.40 -2.25
CA TYR A 156 19.93 0.62 -3.18
C TYR A 156 19.58 0.04 -4.55
N GLU A 157 20.38 -0.92 -5.02
CA GLU A 157 20.11 -1.66 -6.24
C GLU A 157 18.84 -2.53 -6.12
N ALA A 158 18.64 -3.21 -4.98
CA ALA A 158 17.42 -3.95 -4.68
C ALA A 158 16.20 -3.01 -4.51
N ALA A 159 16.37 -1.86 -3.87
CA ALA A 159 15.33 -0.84 -3.74
C ALA A 159 14.88 -0.28 -5.11
N SER A 160 15.83 -0.03 -6.02
CA SER A 160 15.54 0.38 -7.40
C SER A 160 14.81 -0.72 -8.16
N SER A 161 15.22 -1.99 -7.98
CA SER A 161 14.54 -3.13 -8.57
C SER A 161 13.11 -3.30 -8.06
N LEU A 162 12.88 -3.13 -6.75
CA LEU A 162 11.54 -3.12 -6.14
C LEU A 162 10.65 -2.04 -6.74
N GLY A 163 11.15 -0.79 -6.81
CA GLY A 163 10.43 0.31 -7.45
C GLY A 163 10.06 -0.03 -8.89
N THR A 164 11.01 -0.54 -9.67
CA THR A 164 10.79 -0.94 -11.06
C THR A 164 9.69 -2.01 -11.20
N MET A 165 9.76 -3.06 -10.38
CA MET A 165 8.80 -4.17 -10.40
C MET A 165 7.39 -3.69 -10.02
N LEU A 166 7.27 -2.88 -8.96
CA LEU A 166 5.98 -2.37 -8.48
C LEU A 166 5.37 -1.35 -9.45
N GLY A 167 6.19 -0.49 -10.07
CA GLY A 167 5.72 0.46 -11.08
C GLY A 167 5.20 -0.26 -12.33
N SER A 168 5.92 -1.28 -12.78
CA SER A 168 5.51 -2.14 -13.90
C SER A 168 4.25 -2.96 -13.58
N PHE A 169 4.15 -3.49 -12.35
CA PHE A 169 2.97 -4.21 -11.88
C PHE A 169 1.73 -3.31 -11.89
N LEU A 170 1.83 -2.13 -11.29
CA LEU A 170 0.70 -1.22 -11.16
C LEU A 170 0.23 -0.70 -12.53
N ALA A 171 1.17 -0.41 -13.43
CA ALA A 171 0.82 -0.05 -14.81
C ALA A 171 0.10 -1.19 -15.54
N GLN A 172 0.50 -2.45 -15.34
CA GLN A 172 -0.19 -3.57 -15.97
C GLN A 172 -1.57 -3.85 -15.36
N LEU A 173 -1.72 -3.71 -14.05
CA LEU A 173 -3.02 -3.74 -13.38
C LEU A 173 -3.96 -2.68 -13.96
N HIS A 174 -3.47 -1.45 -14.11
CA HIS A 174 -4.24 -0.36 -14.68
C HIS A 174 -4.56 -0.59 -16.16
N THR A 175 -3.61 -1.13 -16.92
CA THR A 175 -3.83 -1.47 -18.33
C THR A 175 -4.92 -2.52 -18.48
N TRP A 176 -4.89 -3.56 -17.65
CA TRP A 176 -5.91 -4.60 -17.63
C TRP A 176 -7.30 -4.02 -17.31
N GLY A 177 -7.40 -3.17 -16.29
CA GLY A 177 -8.66 -2.51 -15.94
C GLY A 177 -9.20 -1.56 -17.02
N LEU A 178 -8.31 -0.94 -17.81
CA LEU A 178 -8.67 -0.07 -18.94
C LEU A 178 -9.02 -0.83 -20.22
N HIS A 179 -8.51 -2.06 -20.37
CA HIS A 179 -8.61 -2.80 -21.62
C HIS A 179 -10.05 -3.19 -21.93
N ARG A 180 -10.52 -2.89 -23.15
CA ARG A 180 -11.97 -2.97 -23.50
C ARG A 180 -12.59 -4.35 -23.26
N SER A 181 -11.87 -5.44 -23.53
CA SER A 181 -12.42 -6.80 -23.34
C SER A 181 -12.53 -7.19 -21.87
N ASP A 182 -11.70 -6.62 -21.01
CA ASP A 182 -11.59 -7.00 -19.60
C ASP A 182 -12.35 -6.02 -18.69
N HIS A 183 -12.54 -4.78 -19.15
CA HIS A 183 -13.16 -3.71 -18.40
C HIS A 183 -14.55 -4.07 -17.87
N SER A 184 -15.41 -4.72 -18.67
CA SER A 184 -16.75 -5.12 -18.18
C SER A 184 -16.68 -6.13 -17.03
N THR A 185 -15.71 -7.05 -17.09
CA THR A 185 -15.49 -8.06 -16.05
C THR A 185 -14.93 -7.40 -14.80
N ALA A 186 -13.87 -6.61 -14.92
CA ALA A 186 -13.29 -5.82 -13.85
C ALA A 186 -14.35 -4.92 -13.17
N PHE A 187 -15.17 -4.23 -13.97
CA PHE A 187 -16.23 -3.37 -13.48
C PHE A 187 -17.27 -4.15 -12.67
N ALA A 188 -17.72 -5.31 -13.17
CA ALA A 188 -18.67 -6.15 -12.45
C ALA A 188 -18.11 -6.66 -11.11
N LEU A 189 -16.81 -6.98 -11.06
CA LEU A 189 -16.14 -7.49 -9.86
C LEU A 189 -15.92 -6.42 -8.79
N PHE A 190 -15.57 -5.19 -9.19
CA PHE A 190 -14.98 -4.21 -8.26
C PHE A 190 -15.76 -2.91 -8.08
N SER A 191 -16.64 -2.51 -9.02
CA SER A 191 -17.33 -1.21 -8.96
C SER A 191 -18.24 -1.01 -7.73
N LYS A 192 -18.64 -2.11 -7.08
CA LYS A 192 -19.56 -2.08 -5.93
C LYS A 192 -18.86 -1.98 -4.58
N ASN A 193 -17.54 -1.81 -4.54
CA ASN A 193 -16.81 -1.61 -3.29
C ASN A 193 -16.95 -0.16 -2.77
N ILE A 194 -18.21 0.32 -2.69
CA ILE A 194 -18.54 1.70 -2.36
C ILE A 194 -18.02 2.07 -0.96
N TYR A 195 -18.05 1.11 -0.02
CA TYR A 195 -17.54 1.31 1.34
C TYR A 195 -16.04 1.66 1.40
N ALA A 196 -15.22 1.11 0.49
CA ALA A 196 -13.81 1.49 0.39
C ALA A 196 -13.67 2.97 -0.02
N LYS A 197 -14.47 3.43 -1.00
CA LYS A 197 -14.50 4.85 -1.41
C LYS A 197 -15.08 5.77 -0.36
N GLU A 198 -16.11 5.37 0.37
CA GLU A 198 -16.67 6.14 1.49
C GLU A 198 -15.65 6.33 2.60
N LEU A 199 -14.92 5.28 2.96
CA LEU A 199 -13.88 5.35 3.97
C LEU A 199 -12.71 6.23 3.52
N MET A 200 -12.24 6.08 2.28
CA MET A 200 -11.25 6.99 1.69
C MET A 200 -11.76 8.44 1.69
N THR A 201 -13.01 8.66 1.31
CA THR A 201 -13.63 9.99 1.25
C THR A 201 -13.57 10.68 2.62
N LYS A 202 -14.01 9.94 3.64
CA LYS A 202 -14.04 10.40 5.03
C LYS A 202 -12.66 10.72 5.55
N GLU A 203 -11.70 9.80 5.39
CA GLU A 203 -10.37 9.94 5.98
C GLU A 203 -9.53 11.02 5.29
N LEU A 204 -9.59 11.12 3.95
CA LEU A 204 -8.72 12.01 3.18
C LEU A 204 -9.31 13.41 2.98
N PHE A 205 -10.64 13.55 2.86
CA PHE A 205 -11.28 14.83 2.53
C PHE A 205 -12.11 15.39 3.68
N ASP A 206 -13.06 14.62 4.24
CA ASP A 206 -13.94 15.14 5.29
C ASP A 206 -13.15 15.49 6.57
N ASN A 207 -12.20 14.63 6.94
CA ASN A 207 -11.34 14.82 8.10
C ASN A 207 -10.16 15.77 7.84
N PHE A 208 -9.93 16.22 6.60
CA PHE A 208 -8.72 16.96 6.21
C PHE A 208 -8.46 18.20 7.08
N ARG A 209 -9.51 19.02 7.29
CA ARG A 209 -9.41 20.23 8.13
C ARG A 209 -9.13 19.89 9.59
N GLN A 210 -9.70 18.81 10.10
CA GLN A 210 -9.44 18.35 11.47
C GLN A 210 -7.99 17.88 11.61
N ASN A 211 -7.44 17.18 10.61
CA ASN A 211 -6.06 16.72 10.60
C ASN A 211 -5.07 17.89 10.63
N ILE A 212 -5.31 18.95 9.85
CA ILE A 212 -4.51 20.18 9.91
C ILE A 212 -4.57 20.81 11.31
N LYS A 213 -5.77 20.93 11.88
CA LYS A 213 -5.96 21.51 13.22
C LYS A 213 -5.23 20.72 14.31
N GLN A 214 -5.21 19.40 14.21
CA GLN A 214 -4.49 18.54 15.17
C GLN A 214 -2.99 18.82 15.17
N LEU A 215 -2.42 19.22 14.03
CA LEU A 215 -1.01 19.57 13.89
C LEU A 215 -0.69 21.00 14.36
N GLY A 216 -1.69 21.77 14.80
CA GLY A 216 -1.51 23.15 15.26
C GLY A 216 -1.22 24.16 14.14
N TYR A 217 -1.37 23.78 12.87
CA TYR A 217 -1.10 24.65 11.73
C TYR A 217 -2.30 25.58 11.42
N ILE A 218 -2.02 26.87 11.20
CA ILE A 218 -3.02 27.88 10.91
C ILE A 218 -3.05 28.14 9.40
N VAL A 219 -4.18 27.80 8.77
CA VAL A 219 -4.41 28.04 7.33
C VAL A 219 -4.99 29.44 7.16
N SER A 220 -4.41 30.26 6.27
CA SER A 220 -4.97 31.56 5.91
C SER A 220 -6.31 31.42 5.16
N ALA A 221 -7.16 32.45 5.20
CA ALA A 221 -8.46 32.41 4.52
C ALA A 221 -8.33 32.16 3.00
N HIS A 222 -7.32 32.74 2.36
CA HIS A 222 -7.03 32.52 0.94
C HIS A 222 -6.62 31.07 0.65
N GLN A 223 -5.69 30.51 1.44
CA GLN A 223 -5.29 29.11 1.32
C GLN A 223 -6.47 28.16 1.56
N GLN A 224 -7.34 28.48 2.53
CA GLN A 224 -8.51 27.67 2.83
C GLN A 224 -9.47 27.56 1.64
N ALA A 225 -9.75 28.69 0.96
CA ALA A 225 -10.63 28.69 -0.21
C ALA A 225 -10.04 27.83 -1.36
N GLN A 226 -8.75 28.00 -1.64
CA GLN A 226 -8.05 27.23 -2.67
C GLN A 226 -8.01 25.73 -2.35
N LEU A 227 -7.71 25.36 -1.10
CA LEU A 227 -7.70 23.95 -0.67
C LEU A 227 -9.08 23.31 -0.79
N GLN A 228 -10.13 24.01 -0.35
CA GLN A 228 -11.49 23.50 -0.42
C GLN A 228 -11.89 23.21 -1.87
N GLU A 229 -11.62 24.14 -2.79
CA GLU A 229 -11.91 23.95 -4.21
C GLU A 229 -11.20 22.71 -4.78
N ARG A 230 -9.88 22.60 -4.55
CA ARG A 230 -9.08 21.50 -5.07
C ARG A 230 -9.49 20.15 -4.49
N LEU A 231 -9.68 20.07 -3.17
CA LEU A 231 -10.09 18.83 -2.50
C LEU A 231 -11.47 18.37 -2.94
N THR A 232 -12.43 19.29 -3.09
CA THR A 232 -13.75 18.96 -3.65
C THR A 232 -13.62 18.36 -5.05
N GLN A 233 -12.84 19.00 -5.93
CA GLN A 233 -12.62 18.51 -7.30
C GLN A 233 -11.99 17.10 -7.33
N VAL A 234 -10.99 16.84 -6.46
CA VAL A 234 -10.34 15.52 -6.39
C VAL A 234 -11.30 14.47 -5.86
N ASN A 235 -12.07 14.79 -4.82
CA ASN A 235 -13.04 13.89 -4.21
C ASN A 235 -14.18 13.54 -5.17
N GLU A 236 -14.69 14.52 -5.93
CA GLU A 236 -15.67 14.30 -6.99
C GLU A 236 -15.11 13.36 -8.07
N SER A 237 -13.86 13.57 -8.48
CA SER A 237 -13.20 12.71 -9.48
C SER A 237 -13.04 11.28 -8.95
N LEU A 238 -12.55 11.10 -7.71
CA LEU A 238 -12.40 9.79 -7.05
C LEU A 238 -13.69 8.95 -7.09
N ASN A 239 -14.82 9.61 -6.81
CA ASN A 239 -16.11 8.95 -6.66
C ASN A 239 -16.83 8.73 -8.00
N SER A 240 -16.66 9.64 -8.97
CA SER A 240 -17.35 9.56 -10.27
C SER A 240 -16.59 8.80 -11.34
N GLU A 241 -15.26 8.84 -11.32
CA GLU A 241 -14.43 8.19 -12.32
C GLU A 241 -14.19 6.70 -11.97
N THR A 242 -14.49 5.82 -12.92
CA THR A 242 -14.37 4.36 -12.79
C THR A 242 -13.49 3.80 -13.90
N GLN A 243 -12.40 4.51 -14.20
CA GLN A 243 -11.56 4.29 -15.38
C GLN A 243 -10.95 2.89 -15.41
N SER A 244 -10.40 2.43 -14.29
CA SER A 244 -9.60 1.21 -14.20
C SER A 244 -9.78 0.52 -12.86
N VAL A 245 -9.24 -0.69 -12.74
CA VAL A 245 -8.99 -1.31 -11.44
C VAL A 245 -7.88 -0.55 -10.73
N ALA A 246 -8.12 -0.19 -9.48
CA ALA A 246 -7.11 0.26 -8.52
C ALA A 246 -7.10 -0.70 -7.34
N MET A 247 -5.93 -0.97 -6.76
CA MET A 247 -5.77 -1.72 -5.52
C MET A 247 -6.39 -0.94 -4.34
N GLY A 248 -6.29 0.39 -4.35
CA GLY A 248 -6.97 1.29 -3.42
C GLY A 248 -6.17 1.60 -2.15
N ASP A 249 -5.42 0.63 -1.64
CA ASP A 249 -4.50 0.77 -0.50
C ASP A 249 -3.07 0.35 -0.87
N PHE A 250 -2.56 0.85 -2.01
CA PHE A 250 -1.26 0.45 -2.53
C PHE A 250 -0.12 1.20 -1.83
N TRP A 251 0.48 0.57 -0.82
CA TRP A 251 1.65 1.11 -0.09
C TRP A 251 2.60 0.01 0.40
N MET A 252 3.77 0.39 0.95
CA MET A 252 4.85 -0.55 1.27
C MET A 252 4.50 -1.54 2.40
N GLY A 253 3.51 -1.23 3.24
CA GLY A 253 3.00 -2.15 4.25
C GLY A 253 2.21 -3.32 3.68
N ASN A 254 1.63 -3.16 2.48
CA ASN A 254 0.87 -4.18 1.77
C ASN A 254 1.73 -4.92 0.72
N VAL A 255 3.06 -4.83 0.86
CA VAL A 255 4.02 -5.54 0.00
C VAL A 255 4.95 -6.37 0.87
N LEU A 256 4.97 -7.68 0.64
CA LEU A 256 5.92 -8.62 1.24
C LEU A 256 6.99 -8.98 0.22
N ILE A 257 8.24 -9.14 0.68
CA ILE A 257 9.34 -9.51 -0.20
C ILE A 257 10.07 -10.75 0.32
N ASN A 258 10.52 -11.58 -0.61
CA ASN A 258 11.45 -12.66 -0.36
C ASN A 258 12.77 -12.36 -1.05
N LEU A 259 13.85 -12.43 -0.27
CA LEU A 259 15.21 -12.33 -0.76
C LEU A 259 15.83 -13.73 -0.82
N ASP A 260 16.73 -13.96 -1.79
CA ASP A 260 17.59 -15.14 -1.79
C ASP A 260 18.80 -14.97 -0.86
N ASP A 261 19.64 -16.00 -0.75
CA ASP A 261 20.83 -15.99 0.11
C ASP A 261 21.85 -14.90 -0.26
N LYS A 262 21.73 -14.32 -1.46
CA LYS A 262 22.56 -13.23 -1.98
C LYS A 262 21.86 -11.87 -1.89
N GLN A 263 20.78 -11.76 -1.11
CA GLN A 263 19.97 -10.54 -0.95
C GLN A 263 19.33 -10.06 -2.26
N ARG A 264 19.14 -10.95 -3.24
CA ARG A 264 18.45 -10.63 -4.50
C ARG A 264 16.96 -10.89 -4.37
N LEU A 265 16.16 -10.10 -5.08
CA LEU A 265 14.71 -10.25 -5.08
C LEU A 265 14.32 -11.57 -5.74
N ARG A 266 13.63 -12.42 -4.98
CA ARG A 266 13.08 -13.68 -5.45
C ARG A 266 11.60 -13.56 -5.76
N ASP A 267 10.83 -13.08 -4.77
CA ASP A 267 9.38 -12.91 -4.86
C ASP A 267 8.96 -11.57 -4.24
N ILE A 268 7.93 -10.96 -4.80
CA ILE A 268 7.22 -9.79 -4.29
C ILE A 268 5.75 -10.15 -4.24
N TYR A 269 5.10 -10.00 -3.10
CA TYR A 269 3.67 -10.28 -2.94
C TYR A 269 2.92 -9.00 -2.60
N VAL A 270 1.93 -8.64 -3.42
CA VAL A 270 0.99 -7.55 -3.13
C VAL A 270 -0.22 -8.18 -2.44
N ILE A 271 -0.45 -7.77 -1.20
CA ILE A 271 -1.48 -8.33 -0.32
C ILE A 271 -2.56 -7.30 0.02
N ASP A 272 -3.56 -7.71 0.79
CA ASP A 272 -4.58 -6.83 1.38
C ASP A 272 -5.48 -6.09 0.38
N TRP A 273 -6.07 -6.82 -0.56
CA TRP A 273 -6.87 -6.27 -1.66
C TRP A 273 -8.28 -5.82 -1.27
N GLU A 274 -8.56 -5.56 0.00
CA GLU A 274 -9.92 -5.26 0.47
C GLU A 274 -10.46 -3.90 -0.01
N PHE A 275 -9.55 -2.99 -0.41
CA PHE A 275 -9.88 -1.67 -0.98
C PHE A 275 -10.01 -1.67 -2.51
N VAL A 276 -9.81 -2.83 -3.16
CA VAL A 276 -9.85 -2.92 -4.64
C VAL A 276 -11.17 -2.37 -5.17
N ASN A 277 -11.09 -1.52 -6.19
CA ASN A 277 -12.25 -0.84 -6.75
C ASN A 277 -12.03 -0.45 -8.22
N MET A 278 -13.10 -0.06 -8.90
CA MET A 278 -13.02 0.74 -10.11
C MET A 278 -12.80 2.22 -9.75
N ALA A 279 -11.63 2.75 -10.09
CA ALA A 279 -11.20 4.09 -9.75
C ALA A 279 -10.27 4.68 -10.83
N PRO A 280 -9.87 5.95 -10.70
CA PRO A 280 -8.82 6.52 -11.53
C PRO A 280 -7.45 5.90 -11.25
N THR A 281 -6.62 5.82 -12.28
CA THR A 281 -5.26 5.29 -12.17
C THR A 281 -4.34 6.14 -11.29
N TRP A 282 -4.66 7.42 -11.14
CA TRP A 282 -3.90 8.33 -10.28
C TRP A 282 -4.06 8.05 -8.79
N LEU A 283 -5.07 7.28 -8.37
CA LEU A 283 -5.31 6.92 -6.97
C LEU A 283 -4.12 6.14 -6.40
N ASP A 284 -3.81 4.99 -6.98
CA ASP A 284 -2.75 4.12 -6.46
C ASP A 284 -1.37 4.77 -6.58
N VAL A 285 -1.13 5.52 -7.67
CA VAL A 285 0.12 6.27 -7.85
C VAL A 285 0.26 7.32 -6.76
N GLY A 286 -0.78 8.13 -6.52
CA GLY A 286 -0.80 9.16 -5.49
C GLY A 286 -0.64 8.60 -4.08
N ASN A 287 -1.33 7.49 -3.77
CA ASN A 287 -1.21 6.79 -2.49
C ASN A 287 0.23 6.32 -2.27
N PHE A 288 0.81 5.60 -3.24
CA PHE A 288 2.14 5.03 -3.12
C PHE A 288 3.24 6.09 -2.99
N VAL A 289 3.23 7.11 -3.85
CA VAL A 289 4.26 8.17 -3.79
C VAL A 289 4.10 9.04 -2.53
N GLY A 290 2.87 9.31 -2.12
CA GLY A 290 2.58 10.08 -0.90
C GLY A 290 3.07 9.36 0.36
N GLU A 291 2.78 8.06 0.48
CA GLU A 291 3.21 7.26 1.62
C GLU A 291 4.73 7.03 1.63
N LEU A 292 5.36 6.77 0.47
CA LEU A 292 6.84 6.68 0.35
C LEU A 292 7.51 7.98 0.77
N PHE A 293 7.00 9.11 0.29
CA PHE A 293 7.53 10.43 0.64
C PHE A 293 7.43 10.65 2.15
N LEU A 294 6.24 10.43 2.72
CA LEU A 294 5.97 10.63 4.14
C LEU A 294 6.86 9.76 5.03
N ILE A 295 6.94 8.46 4.77
CA ILE A 295 7.78 7.55 5.56
C ILE A 295 9.25 7.88 5.33
N GLY A 296 9.67 8.05 4.07
CA GLY A 296 11.07 8.29 3.74
C GLY A 296 11.63 9.56 4.36
N TYR A 297 10.79 10.57 4.57
CA TYR A 297 11.16 11.83 5.22
C TYR A 297 11.38 11.69 6.72
N PHE A 298 10.44 11.04 7.43
CA PHE A 298 10.54 10.93 8.88
C PHE A 298 11.37 9.73 9.32
N GLU A 299 11.16 8.56 8.74
CA GLU A 299 11.77 7.32 9.21
C GLU A 299 13.05 6.96 8.46
N GLY A 300 13.14 7.37 7.20
CA GLY A 300 14.24 7.00 6.30
C GLY A 300 15.62 7.38 6.85
N THR A 301 16.51 6.39 6.90
CA THR A 301 17.88 6.52 7.40
C THR A 301 18.92 6.66 6.27
N ASP A 302 18.52 6.31 5.04
CA ASP A 302 19.36 6.31 3.85
C ASP A 302 18.54 6.41 2.56
N ASP A 303 19.21 6.54 1.42
CA ASP A 303 18.63 6.87 0.10
C ASP A 303 17.72 5.77 -0.52
N ALA A 304 17.47 4.66 0.17
CA ALA A 304 16.64 3.58 -0.37
C ALA A 304 15.23 4.04 -0.80
N TYR A 305 14.56 4.92 -0.04
CA TYR A 305 13.25 5.47 -0.42
C TYR A 305 13.30 6.28 -1.73
N ILE A 306 14.38 7.03 -1.95
CA ILE A 306 14.57 7.83 -3.17
C ILE A 306 14.75 6.88 -4.36
N HIS A 307 15.57 5.84 -4.20
CA HIS A 307 15.76 4.81 -5.22
C HIS A 307 14.45 4.10 -5.61
N VAL A 308 13.60 3.77 -4.63
CA VAL A 308 12.26 3.22 -4.92
C VAL A 308 11.41 4.20 -5.72
N LEU A 309 11.29 5.45 -5.24
CA LEU A 309 10.45 6.47 -5.86
C LEU A 309 10.83 6.70 -7.33
N GLU A 310 12.11 6.94 -7.59
CA GLU A 310 12.62 7.22 -8.93
C GLU A 310 12.39 6.03 -9.87
N ALA A 311 12.68 4.81 -9.41
CA ALA A 311 12.51 3.62 -10.21
C ALA A 311 11.02 3.29 -10.46
N PHE A 312 10.16 3.47 -9.46
CA PHE A 312 8.72 3.27 -9.56
C PHE A 312 8.10 4.23 -10.59
N ILE A 313 8.36 5.53 -10.46
CA ILE A 313 7.82 6.55 -11.37
C ILE A 313 8.32 6.28 -12.79
N THR A 314 9.62 6.00 -12.95
CA THR A 314 10.22 5.69 -14.26
C THR A 314 9.54 4.49 -14.92
N ALA A 315 9.38 3.38 -14.17
CA ALA A 315 8.78 2.17 -14.71
C ALA A 315 7.30 2.34 -15.06
N TYR A 316 6.51 2.96 -14.17
CA TYR A 316 5.10 3.23 -14.42
C TYR A 316 4.90 4.11 -15.66
N ARG A 317 5.69 5.19 -15.78
CA ARG A 317 5.68 6.08 -16.96
C ARG A 317 6.13 5.36 -18.23
N GLY A 318 7.14 4.50 -18.13
CA GLY A 318 7.70 3.74 -19.24
C GLY A 318 6.69 2.81 -19.92
N CYS A 319 5.63 2.40 -19.21
CA CYS A 319 4.53 1.64 -19.78
C CYS A 319 3.58 2.47 -20.68
N GLY A 320 3.73 3.79 -20.72
CA GLY A 320 3.00 4.66 -21.65
C GLY A 320 1.54 4.93 -21.29
N LEU A 321 1.12 4.63 -20.05
CA LEU A 321 -0.25 4.90 -19.62
C LEU A 321 -0.49 6.40 -19.38
N PRO A 322 -1.63 6.94 -19.84
CA PRO A 322 -2.09 8.25 -19.40
C PRO A 322 -2.24 8.28 -17.88
N LEU A 323 -1.67 9.30 -17.27
CA LEU A 323 -1.77 9.55 -15.85
C LEU A 323 -1.99 11.04 -15.64
N ASP A 324 -3.08 11.38 -14.95
CA ASP A 324 -3.29 12.73 -14.45
C ASP A 324 -2.34 12.97 -13.26
N THR A 325 -1.16 13.51 -13.59
CA THR A 325 -0.10 13.83 -12.64
C THR A 325 -0.58 14.79 -11.56
N SER A 326 -1.34 15.81 -11.95
CA SER A 326 -1.83 16.82 -11.02
C SER A 326 -2.75 16.17 -9.99
N ARG A 327 -3.69 15.31 -10.43
CA ARG A 327 -4.57 14.56 -9.51
C ARG A 327 -3.80 13.60 -8.62
N ALA A 328 -2.81 12.88 -9.14
CA ALA A 328 -1.98 11.98 -8.35
C ALA A 328 -1.28 12.73 -7.20
N LEU A 329 -0.72 13.91 -7.49
CA LEU A 329 -0.04 14.74 -6.50
C LEU A 329 -1.01 15.37 -5.49
N GLN A 330 -2.16 15.85 -5.95
CA GLN A 330 -3.21 16.36 -5.05
C GLN A 330 -3.70 15.27 -4.09
N PHE A 331 -3.90 14.06 -4.60
CA PHE A 331 -4.29 12.91 -3.80
C PHE A 331 -3.18 12.50 -2.81
N ALA A 332 -1.91 12.49 -3.26
CA ALA A 332 -0.76 12.27 -2.39
C ALA A 332 -0.72 13.29 -1.24
N GLY A 333 -0.98 14.58 -1.54
CA GLY A 333 -1.08 15.64 -0.53
C GLY A 333 -2.18 15.38 0.50
N ALA A 334 -3.38 14.99 0.04
CA ALA A 334 -4.50 14.62 0.92
C ALA A 334 -4.17 13.41 1.81
N HIS A 335 -3.57 12.38 1.22
CA HIS A 335 -3.12 11.18 1.91
C HIS A 335 -2.08 11.47 2.99
N ILE A 336 -1.06 12.26 2.66
CA ILE A 336 -0.04 12.72 3.62
C ILE A 336 -0.70 13.40 4.81
N MET A 337 -1.65 14.30 4.57
CA MET A 337 -2.35 15.02 5.64
C MET A 337 -3.18 14.10 6.54
N MET A 338 -3.78 13.05 5.97
CA MET A 338 -4.47 12.01 6.74
C MET A 338 -3.50 11.21 7.62
N SER A 339 -2.34 10.82 7.11
CA SER A 339 -1.37 9.99 7.83
C SER A 339 -0.55 10.76 8.87
N LEU A 340 -0.28 12.05 8.66
CA LEU A 340 0.69 12.83 9.44
C LEU A 340 0.34 12.97 10.94
N PRO A 341 -0.90 13.30 11.37
CA PRO A 341 -1.24 13.36 12.79
C PRO A 341 -1.04 12.02 13.53
N ARG A 342 -1.29 10.91 12.85
CA ARG A 342 -1.08 9.55 13.40
C ARG A 342 0.40 9.25 13.60
N ARG A 343 1.28 9.84 12.77
CA ARG A 343 2.73 9.69 12.90
C ARG A 343 3.28 10.48 14.07
N VAL A 344 2.86 11.74 14.22
CA VAL A 344 3.29 12.58 15.35
C VAL A 344 2.94 11.96 16.71
N THR A 345 1.87 11.17 16.78
CA THR A 345 1.43 10.49 18.01
C THR A 345 1.94 9.05 18.15
N SER A 346 2.58 8.50 17.12
CA SER A 346 3.07 7.12 17.11
C SER A 346 4.43 7.00 17.76
N LYS A 347 4.59 6.02 18.67
CA LYS A 347 5.87 5.68 19.30
C LYS A 347 6.91 5.13 18.32
N ARG A 348 6.50 4.68 17.13
CA ARG A 348 7.37 4.13 16.08
C ARG A 348 7.84 5.18 15.07
N SER A 349 7.38 6.43 15.21
CA SER A 349 7.67 7.49 14.25
C SER A 349 8.62 8.52 14.85
N LYS A 350 9.55 9.01 14.03
CA LYS A 350 10.45 10.13 14.41
C LYS A 350 9.77 11.51 14.25
N ALA A 351 8.57 11.57 13.69
CA ALA A 351 7.83 12.83 13.53
C ALA A 351 7.42 13.44 14.87
N THR A 352 7.55 14.75 14.98
CA THR A 352 7.09 15.59 16.09
C THR A 352 6.18 16.69 15.56
N PHE A 353 5.41 17.36 16.43
CA PHE A 353 4.61 18.52 16.00
C PHE A 353 5.47 19.60 15.31
N GLU A 354 6.67 19.85 15.82
CA GLU A 354 7.61 20.83 15.26
C GLU A 354 8.13 20.40 13.88
N THR A 355 8.59 19.16 13.75
CA THR A 355 9.15 18.64 12.49
C THR A 355 8.07 18.37 11.43
N ALA A 356 6.79 18.30 11.82
CA ALA A 356 5.66 18.14 10.92
C ALA A 356 5.27 19.43 10.19
N LEU A 357 5.57 20.63 10.72
CA LEU A 357 5.11 21.90 10.13
C LEU A 357 5.61 22.15 8.69
N PRO A 358 6.91 21.98 8.36
CA PRO A 358 7.38 22.10 6.98
C PRO A 358 6.71 21.10 6.03
N TYR A 359 6.26 19.98 6.58
CA TYR A 359 5.59 18.92 5.84
C TYR A 359 4.13 19.21 5.57
N VAL A 360 3.45 19.90 6.49
CA VAL A 360 2.12 20.45 6.25
C VAL A 360 2.18 21.38 5.04
N GLU A 361 3.11 22.34 5.01
CA GLU A 361 3.24 23.25 3.86
C GLU A 361 3.49 22.52 2.54
N THR A 362 4.34 21.50 2.56
CA THR A 362 4.61 20.67 1.37
C THR A 362 3.36 19.93 0.91
N SER A 363 2.62 19.30 1.83
CA SER A 363 1.33 18.63 1.55
C SER A 363 0.29 19.61 1.00
N LEU A 364 0.20 20.83 1.53
CA LEU A 364 -0.70 21.85 1.00
C LEU A 364 -0.31 22.26 -0.42
N LYS A 365 1.00 22.39 -0.71
CA LYS A 365 1.49 22.72 -2.06
C LYS A 365 1.24 21.60 -3.07
N LEU A 366 1.34 20.33 -2.66
CA LEU A 366 0.94 19.20 -3.52
C LEU A 366 -0.52 19.32 -3.98
N ILE A 367 -1.39 19.91 -3.14
CA ILE A 367 -2.81 20.12 -3.46
C ILE A 367 -3.02 21.38 -4.32
N THR A 368 -2.35 22.48 -3.98
CA THR A 368 -2.64 23.81 -4.55
C THR A 368 -1.76 24.18 -5.75
N ASP A 369 -0.55 23.63 -5.85
CA ASP A 369 0.42 23.84 -6.92
C ASP A 369 1.15 22.51 -7.27
N PRO A 370 0.44 21.50 -7.78
CA PRO A 370 1.01 20.18 -8.09
C PRO A 370 2.06 20.21 -9.20
N GLU A 371 2.11 21.28 -10.01
CA GLU A 371 3.14 21.46 -11.04
C GLU A 371 4.45 22.06 -10.48
N PHE A 372 4.48 22.31 -9.16
CA PHE A 372 5.62 22.87 -8.44
C PHE A 372 6.18 24.14 -9.10
N ASN A 373 5.30 25.05 -9.51
CA ASN A 373 5.69 26.31 -10.16
C ASN A 373 6.63 27.16 -9.30
N TYR A 374 6.57 26.98 -7.98
CA TYR A 374 7.44 27.67 -7.01
C TYR A 374 8.90 27.18 -6.94
N LEU A 375 9.23 26.00 -7.49
CA LEU A 375 10.60 25.46 -7.43
C LEU A 375 11.45 25.94 -8.61
N LEU A 376 12.63 26.48 -8.30
CA LEU A 376 13.64 26.83 -9.30
C LEU A 376 14.24 25.55 -9.93
N GLY A 377 14.32 25.50 -11.26
CA GLY A 377 14.72 24.31 -12.01
C GLY A 377 13.61 23.26 -12.02
N LYS A 378 12.64 23.37 -12.93
CA LYS A 378 11.58 22.38 -13.05
C LYS A 378 12.15 21.05 -13.57
N GLU A 379 11.84 19.96 -12.87
CA GLU A 379 11.88 18.64 -13.51
C GLU A 379 10.88 18.64 -14.67
N SER A 380 11.14 17.85 -15.71
CA SER A 380 10.15 17.69 -16.79
C SER A 380 8.92 16.91 -16.34
N ASP A 381 9.03 16.08 -15.29
CA ASP A 381 7.92 15.34 -14.69
C ASP A 381 7.68 15.82 -13.24
N PRO A 382 6.51 16.42 -12.95
CA PRO A 382 6.16 16.83 -11.59
C PRO A 382 6.20 15.68 -10.57
N LEU A 383 5.93 14.42 -10.95
CA LEU A 383 6.05 13.30 -9.99
C LEU A 383 7.48 13.12 -9.49
N MET A 384 8.48 13.29 -10.36
CA MET A 384 9.89 13.17 -9.99
C MET A 384 10.32 14.25 -9.00
N THR A 385 9.60 15.37 -8.93
CA THR A 385 9.87 16.40 -7.93
C THR A 385 9.71 15.87 -6.50
N ILE A 386 8.86 14.87 -6.25
CA ILE A 386 8.75 14.25 -4.91
C ILE A 386 10.09 13.63 -4.48
N ALA A 387 10.75 12.87 -5.36
CA ALA A 387 12.04 12.25 -5.07
C ALA A 387 13.11 13.32 -4.78
N ARG A 388 13.09 14.42 -5.54
CA ARG A 388 13.97 15.57 -5.31
C ARG A 388 13.69 16.26 -3.96
N LEU A 389 12.43 16.49 -3.61
CA LEU A 389 12.07 17.07 -2.31
C LEU A 389 12.59 16.19 -1.16
N LEU A 390 12.47 14.87 -1.30
CA LEU A 390 12.99 13.93 -0.32
C LEU A 390 14.53 13.98 -0.22
N ARG A 391 15.22 14.07 -1.36
CA ARG A 391 16.68 14.24 -1.42
C ARG A 391 17.13 15.52 -0.74
N ASN A 392 16.48 16.64 -1.04
CA ASN A 392 16.81 17.94 -0.47
C ASN A 392 16.59 17.98 1.05
N ALA A 393 15.55 17.32 1.56
CA ALA A 393 15.28 17.22 2.99
C ALA A 393 16.39 16.51 3.78
N ARG A 394 17.26 15.76 3.10
CA ARG A 394 18.34 14.97 3.73
C ARG A 394 19.72 15.59 3.60
N GLN A 395 19.88 16.56 2.69
CA GLN A 395 21.12 17.31 2.65
C GLN A 395 21.19 18.18 3.91
N PRO A 396 22.28 18.13 4.70
CA PRO A 396 22.43 19.04 5.81
C PRO A 396 22.32 20.46 5.27
N SER A 397 21.49 21.29 5.90
CA SER A 397 21.36 22.70 5.53
C SER A 397 22.76 23.31 5.58
N THR A 398 23.37 23.53 4.43
CA THR A 398 24.54 24.39 4.33
C THR A 398 24.02 25.79 4.62
N THR A 399 23.94 26.15 5.91
CA THR A 399 23.83 27.54 6.31
C THR A 399 25.02 28.24 5.68
N GLN A 400 24.71 29.04 4.67
CA GLN A 400 25.56 30.15 4.26
C GLN A 400 25.58 31.11 5.44
N ASP A 401 26.52 30.90 6.37
CA ASP A 401 27.05 31.99 7.16
C ASP A 401 28.01 32.74 6.24
N GLY A 402 27.48 33.81 5.64
CA GLY A 402 28.21 34.81 4.86
C GLY A 402 27.77 36.21 5.27
#